data_AF-A0A1B6MHB1-F1
#
_entry.id   AF-A0A1B6MHB1-F1
#
_cell.length_a   1.000
_cell.length_b   1.000
_cell.length_c   1.000
_cell.angle_alpha   90.00
_cell.angle_beta   90.00
_cell.angle_gamma   90.00
#
_symmetry.space_group_name_H-M   'P 1'
#
loop_
_entity.id
_entity.type
_entity.pdbx_description
1 polymer ?
#
loop_
_entity_poly.entity_id
_entity_poly.type
_entity_poly.pdbx_seq_one_letter_code
_entity_poly.pdbx_strand_id
1 'polypeptide(L)'
;MSTTVNRNELEKAIITKNVGFVGAGNMSQAIVAGMLDAEIIKPHQISVSAPSENNFKFWKGKGVKTTTVNAEVIRNSDVIILSMKPQHLDEALKSFDRTPNSKLYISILAGISIETLNEKLRTHFNYTEAGAEPWRIVRVIPNTPIMVGAGATA
;
A
#
# COMPACT_ATOMS: atom_id res chain seq x y z
N MET A 1 -36.50 22.68 -0.01
CA MET A 1 -36.43 21.74 -1.15
C MET A 1 -35.50 20.61 -0.74
N SER A 2 -36.09 19.46 -0.44
CA SER A 2 -35.40 18.26 0.03
C SER A 2 -34.80 17.54 -1.17
N THR A 3 -33.49 17.65 -1.37
CA THR A 3 -32.79 16.81 -2.35
C THR A 3 -32.52 15.47 -1.68
N THR A 4 -33.47 14.56 -1.81
CA THR A 4 -33.28 13.15 -1.47
C THR A 4 -32.24 12.58 -2.43
N VAL A 5 -30.96 12.56 -2.03
CA VAL A 5 -29.92 11.88 -2.80
C VAL A 5 -30.25 10.40 -2.78
N ASN A 6 -30.56 9.86 -3.95
CA ASN A 6 -30.90 8.47 -4.14
C ASN A 6 -29.65 7.64 -3.83
N ARG A 7 -29.73 6.69 -2.89
CA ARG A 7 -28.57 5.89 -2.41
C ARG A 7 -27.92 5.05 -3.53
N ASN A 8 -28.62 4.90 -4.66
CA ASN A 8 -28.16 4.19 -5.86
C ASN A 8 -27.31 5.04 -6.82
N GLU A 9 -27.16 6.35 -6.59
CA GLU A 9 -26.30 7.24 -7.42
C GLU A 9 -24.93 7.54 -6.79
N LEU A 10 -24.55 6.84 -5.72
CA LEU A 10 -23.13 6.69 -5.40
C LEU A 10 -22.53 5.80 -6.49
N GLU A 11 -22.21 6.40 -7.65
CA GLU A 11 -21.25 5.84 -8.58
C GLU A 11 -20.10 5.29 -7.75
N LYS A 12 -19.80 3.98 -7.85
CA LYS A 12 -18.66 3.38 -7.14
C LYS A 12 -17.47 4.29 -7.41
N ALA A 13 -16.98 4.98 -6.38
CA ALA A 13 -15.91 5.95 -6.57
C ALA A 13 -14.67 5.20 -7.06
N ILE A 14 -14.42 5.24 -8.36
CA ILE A 14 -13.26 4.60 -8.96
C ILE A 14 -12.04 5.37 -8.46
N ILE A 15 -11.13 4.66 -7.83
CA ILE A 15 -9.85 5.20 -7.40
C ILE A 15 -9.09 5.63 -8.65
N THR A 16 -8.85 6.94 -8.78
CA THR A 16 -8.08 7.52 -9.91
C THR A 16 -6.57 7.50 -9.67
N LYS A 17 -6.16 7.16 -8.44
CA LYS A 17 -4.76 7.13 -7.98
C LYS A 17 -4.10 5.80 -8.28
N ASN A 18 -2.78 5.83 -8.48
CA ASN A 18 -1.97 4.61 -8.58
C ASN A 18 -1.63 4.10 -7.18
N VAL A 19 -1.80 2.79 -6.97
CA VAL A 19 -1.58 2.13 -5.67
C VAL A 19 -0.43 1.15 -5.79
N GLY A 20 0.57 1.33 -4.93
CA GLY A 20 1.77 0.49 -4.87
C GLY A 20 1.78 -0.37 -3.63
N PHE A 21 2.14 -1.65 -3.75
CA PHE A 21 2.36 -2.55 -2.62
C PHE A 21 3.83 -2.93 -2.53
N VAL A 22 4.46 -2.60 -1.41
CA VAL A 22 5.80 -3.09 -1.08
C VAL A 22 5.62 -4.36 -0.25
N GLY A 23 5.57 -5.50 -0.94
CA GLY A 23 5.21 -6.80 -0.40
C GLY A 23 4.12 -7.49 -1.23
N ALA A 24 4.43 -8.67 -1.78
CA ALA A 24 3.54 -9.45 -2.64
C ALA A 24 2.84 -10.64 -1.95
N GLY A 25 2.79 -10.64 -0.61
CA GLY A 25 2.27 -11.75 0.18
C GLY A 25 0.74 -11.85 0.21
N ASN A 26 0.22 -12.86 0.92
CA ASN A 26 -1.21 -13.20 0.97
C ASN A 26 -2.10 -12.02 1.36
N MET A 27 -1.66 -11.17 2.29
CA MET A 27 -2.44 -10.01 2.73
C MET A 27 -2.63 -9.00 1.60
N SER A 28 -1.56 -8.68 0.87
CA SER A 28 -1.65 -7.83 -0.33
C SER A 28 -2.56 -8.46 -1.38
N GLN A 29 -2.46 -9.78 -1.60
CA GLN A 29 -3.28 -10.50 -2.57
C GLN A 29 -4.78 -10.41 -2.21
N ALA A 30 -5.12 -10.62 -0.94
CA ALA A 30 -6.49 -10.54 -0.45
C ALA A 30 -7.07 -9.13 -0.59
N ILE A 31 -6.30 -8.10 -0.22
CA ILE A 31 -6.69 -6.70 -0.37
C ILE A 31 -6.94 -6.39 -1.85
N VAL A 32 -5.99 -6.72 -2.73
CA VAL A 32 -6.13 -6.43 -4.17
C VAL A 32 -7.25 -7.24 -4.81
N ALA A 33 -7.44 -8.49 -4.44
CA ALA A 33 -8.58 -9.28 -4.89
C ALA A 33 -9.89 -8.56 -4.54
N GLY A 34 -10.07 -8.15 -3.28
CA GLY A 34 -11.27 -7.41 -2.85
C GLY A 34 -11.45 -6.08 -3.59
N MET A 35 -10.39 -5.32 -3.83
CA MET A 35 -10.46 -4.05 -4.57
C MET A 35 -10.84 -4.25 -6.05
N LEU A 36 -10.32 -5.30 -6.69
CA LEU A 36 -10.63 -5.65 -8.08
C LEU A 36 -12.06 -6.19 -8.20
N ASP A 37 -12.46 -7.08 -7.29
CA ASP A 37 -13.80 -7.68 -7.26
C ASP A 37 -14.88 -6.63 -6.96
N ALA A 38 -14.56 -5.63 -6.14
CA ALA A 38 -15.43 -4.47 -5.91
C ALA A 38 -15.47 -3.49 -7.11
N GLU A 39 -14.57 -3.65 -8.09
CA GLU A 39 -14.41 -2.80 -9.28
C GLU A 39 -14.08 -1.34 -8.95
N ILE A 40 -13.39 -1.10 -7.82
CA ILE A 40 -13.02 0.26 -7.39
C ILE A 40 -11.63 0.69 -7.91
N ILE A 41 -10.87 -0.22 -8.52
CA ILE A 41 -9.55 0.05 -9.10
C ILE A 41 -9.29 -0.88 -10.29
N LYS A 42 -8.47 -0.44 -11.26
CA LYS A 42 -8.07 -1.27 -12.40
C LYS A 42 -6.68 -1.90 -12.17
N PRO A 43 -6.40 -3.10 -12.71
CA PRO A 43 -5.11 -3.77 -12.52
C PRO A 43 -3.89 -2.93 -12.92
N HIS A 44 -3.99 -2.14 -13.98
CA HIS A 44 -2.88 -1.32 -14.49
C HIS A 44 -2.50 -0.14 -13.57
N GLN A 45 -3.37 0.20 -12.60
CA GLN A 45 -3.13 1.20 -11.56
C GLN A 45 -2.42 0.60 -10.34
N ILE A 46 -2.24 -0.71 -10.30
CA ILE A 46 -1.62 -1.43 -9.20
C ILE A 46 -0.19 -1.82 -9.61
N SER A 47 0.75 -1.57 -8.71
CA SER A 47 2.13 -2.08 -8.82
C SER A 47 2.53 -2.78 -7.54
N VAL A 48 3.28 -3.88 -7.64
CA VAL A 48 3.66 -4.73 -6.50
C VAL A 48 5.12 -5.10 -6.59
N SER A 49 5.82 -5.05 -5.46
CA SER A 49 7.18 -5.57 -5.35
C SER A 49 7.35 -6.71 -4.35
N ALA A 50 8.32 -7.58 -4.63
CA ALA A 50 8.81 -8.61 -3.73
C ALA A 50 10.23 -9.05 -4.11
N PRO A 51 10.97 -9.75 -3.21
CA PRO A 51 12.36 -10.12 -3.48
C PRO A 51 12.58 -11.10 -4.64
N SER A 52 11.55 -11.85 -5.07
CA SER A 52 11.68 -12.90 -6.07
C SER A 52 10.49 -12.96 -7.03
N GLU A 53 10.77 -13.27 -8.30
CA GLU A 53 9.77 -13.54 -9.34
C GLU A 53 8.78 -14.65 -8.97
N ASN A 54 9.18 -15.58 -8.09
CA ASN A 54 8.30 -16.63 -7.59
C ASN A 54 7.07 -16.09 -6.86
N ASN A 55 7.12 -14.85 -6.35
CA ASN A 55 5.99 -14.21 -5.70
C ASN A 55 4.93 -13.67 -6.68
N PHE A 56 5.21 -13.63 -7.98
CA PHE A 56 4.40 -12.87 -8.94
C PHE A 56 3.35 -13.66 -9.70
N LYS A 57 3.25 -14.99 -9.51
CA LYS A 57 2.28 -15.83 -10.25
C LYS A 57 0.83 -15.31 -10.13
N PHE A 58 0.37 -15.03 -8.92
CA PHE A 58 -0.97 -14.47 -8.67
C PHE A 58 -1.16 -13.12 -9.37
N TRP A 59 -0.19 -12.23 -9.21
CA TRP A 59 -0.23 -10.84 -9.68
C TRP A 59 -0.25 -10.73 -11.20
N LYS A 60 0.62 -11.48 -11.87
CA LYS A 60 0.65 -11.58 -13.34
C LYS A 60 -0.68 -12.13 -13.87
N GLY A 61 -1.26 -13.11 -13.19
CA GLY A 61 -2.59 -13.66 -13.53
C GLY A 61 -3.74 -12.66 -13.42
N LYS A 62 -3.57 -11.59 -12.63
CA LYS A 62 -4.53 -10.47 -12.50
C LYS A 62 -4.20 -9.27 -13.39
N GLY A 63 -3.12 -9.31 -14.17
CA GLY A 63 -2.66 -8.19 -15.01
C GLY A 63 -2.06 -7.02 -14.21
N VAL A 64 -1.62 -7.27 -12.98
CA VAL A 64 -0.97 -6.27 -12.11
C VAL A 64 0.50 -6.13 -12.46
N LYS A 65 1.04 -4.91 -12.40
CA LYS A 65 2.48 -4.66 -12.63
C LYS A 65 3.32 -5.22 -11.48
N THR A 66 4.37 -5.95 -11.79
CA THR A 66 5.25 -6.57 -10.78
C THR A 66 6.71 -6.20 -11.01
N THR A 67 7.49 -6.04 -9.94
CA THR A 67 8.92 -5.71 -10.01
C THR A 67 9.65 -6.23 -8.77
N THR A 68 10.93 -6.55 -8.88
CA THR A 68 11.77 -6.88 -7.71
C THR A 68 12.35 -5.63 -7.04
N VAL A 69 12.05 -4.44 -7.56
CA VAL A 69 12.65 -3.17 -7.13
C VAL A 69 11.62 -2.30 -6.42
N ASN A 70 11.74 -2.16 -5.09
CA ASN A 70 10.79 -1.37 -4.28
C ASN A 70 10.71 0.11 -4.73
N ALA A 71 11.84 0.72 -5.08
CA ALA A 71 11.88 2.10 -5.58
C ALA A 71 10.98 2.32 -6.82
N GLU A 72 10.84 1.33 -7.71
CA GLU A 72 9.96 1.46 -8.88
C GLU A 72 8.49 1.55 -8.49
N VAL A 73 8.04 0.73 -7.55
CA VAL A 73 6.67 0.79 -7.00
C VAL A 73 6.43 2.16 -6.39
N ILE A 74 7.38 2.65 -5.59
CA ILE A 74 7.22 3.92 -4.86
C ILE A 74 7.19 5.10 -5.82
N ARG A 75 8.05 5.14 -6.85
CA ARG A 75 8.04 6.21 -7.86
C ARG A 75 6.71 6.28 -8.60
N ASN A 76 6.17 5.13 -9.00
CA ASN A 76 5.00 5.03 -9.86
C ASN A 76 3.64 5.10 -9.14
N SER A 77 3.63 5.21 -7.81
CA SER A 77 2.40 5.15 -7.00
C SER A 77 2.14 6.46 -6.25
N ASP A 78 0.87 6.82 -6.07
CA ASP A 78 0.44 7.93 -5.22
C ASP A 78 0.23 7.48 -3.77
N VAL A 79 -0.27 6.26 -3.60
CA VAL A 79 -0.49 5.57 -2.33
C VAL A 79 0.41 4.36 -2.25
N ILE A 80 1.20 4.25 -1.19
CA ILE A 80 2.14 3.15 -0.95
C ILE A 80 1.65 2.33 0.24
N ILE A 81 1.35 1.06 0.01
CA ILE A 81 0.98 0.10 1.04
C ILE A 81 2.23 -0.70 1.41
N LEU A 82 2.65 -0.59 2.68
CA LEU A 82 3.77 -1.35 3.25
C LEU A 82 3.22 -2.66 3.83
N SER A 83 3.52 -3.77 3.15
CA SER A 83 2.92 -5.08 3.42
C SER A 83 3.94 -6.23 3.44
N MET A 84 5.23 -5.91 3.57
CA MET A 84 6.26 -6.89 3.91
C MET A 84 6.06 -7.47 5.31
N LYS A 85 6.81 -8.51 5.68
CA LYS A 85 6.86 -8.91 7.08
C LYS A 85 7.61 -7.83 7.88
N PRO A 86 7.21 -7.53 9.13
CA PRO A 86 7.88 -6.52 9.95
C PRO A 86 9.40 -6.69 10.06
N GLN A 87 9.89 -7.93 10.07
CA GLN A 87 11.33 -8.23 10.16
C GLN A 87 12.12 -7.75 8.94
N HIS A 88 11.47 -7.61 7.78
CA HIS A 88 12.10 -7.17 6.54
C HIS A 88 11.99 -5.65 6.33
N LEU A 89 11.42 -4.89 7.26
CA LEU A 89 11.26 -3.44 7.10
C LEU A 89 12.60 -2.74 6.84
N ASP A 90 13.62 -3.01 7.66
CA ASP A 90 14.92 -2.33 7.53
C ASP A 90 15.65 -2.69 6.23
N GLU A 91 15.52 -3.93 5.78
CA GLU A 91 16.06 -4.37 4.49
C GLU A 91 15.30 -3.75 3.32
N ALA A 92 13.96 -3.72 3.39
CA ALA A 92 13.13 -3.12 2.36
C ALA A 92 13.44 -1.64 2.19
N LEU A 93 13.61 -0.89 3.28
CA LEU A 93 13.95 0.53 3.25
C LEU A 93 15.25 0.80 2.47
N LYS A 94 16.27 -0.07 2.54
CA LYS A 94 17.53 0.10 1.79
C LYS A 94 17.37 0.18 0.28
N SER A 95 16.27 -0.37 -0.24
CA SER A 95 15.95 -0.35 -1.68
C SER A 95 15.03 0.81 -2.06
N PHE A 96 14.76 1.72 -1.12
CA PHE A 96 14.05 2.96 -1.40
C PHE A 96 15.12 3.99 -1.78
N ASP A 97 14.87 4.77 -2.82
CA ASP A 97 15.83 5.73 -3.36
C ASP A 97 15.69 7.10 -2.68
N ARG A 98 14.60 7.81 -3.00
CA ARG A 98 14.14 9.06 -2.41
C ARG A 98 12.64 9.05 -2.50
N THR A 99 11.98 9.05 -1.36
CA THR A 99 10.53 8.98 -1.34
C THR A 99 9.97 10.32 -0.88
N PRO A 100 9.03 10.93 -1.63
CA PRO A 100 8.43 12.18 -1.17
C PRO A 100 7.59 11.92 0.08
N ASN A 101 7.75 12.75 1.10
CA ASN A 101 6.86 12.76 2.28
C ASN A 101 5.42 13.17 1.94
N SER A 102 5.20 13.75 0.75
CA SER A 102 3.88 14.14 0.23
C SER A 102 2.98 12.96 -0.14
N LYS A 103 3.56 11.78 -0.41
CA LYS A 103 2.80 10.55 -0.73
C LYS A 103 2.14 9.96 0.51
N LEU A 104 1.03 9.26 0.32
CA LEU A 104 0.36 8.56 1.42
C LEU A 104 0.98 7.17 1.60
N TYR A 105 1.40 6.88 2.83
CA TYR A 105 1.87 5.55 3.22
C TYR A 105 0.80 4.90 4.08
N ILE A 106 0.44 3.66 3.73
CA ILE A 106 -0.47 2.83 4.51
C ILE A 106 0.34 1.65 5.02
N SER A 107 0.52 1.54 6.33
CA SER A 107 1.24 0.42 6.93
C SER A 107 0.27 -0.63 7.42
N ILE A 108 0.44 -1.88 6.94
CA ILE A 108 -0.24 -3.06 7.48
C ILE A 108 0.72 -3.97 8.27
N LEU A 109 1.86 -3.43 8.69
CA LEU A 109 2.90 -4.15 9.40
C LEU A 109 2.48 -4.41 10.85
N ALA A 110 2.29 -5.69 11.19
CA ALA A 110 1.97 -6.08 12.55
C ALA A 110 3.05 -5.63 13.54
N GLY A 111 2.65 -5.02 14.66
CA GLY A 111 3.56 -4.61 15.73
C GLY A 111 4.44 -3.37 15.46
N ILE A 112 4.38 -2.75 14.27
CA ILE A 112 5.12 -1.51 14.00
C ILE A 112 4.22 -0.29 14.20
N SER A 113 4.58 0.59 15.14
CA SER A 113 3.84 1.82 15.40
C SER A 113 4.12 2.89 14.32
N ILE A 114 3.25 3.91 14.27
CA ILE A 114 3.44 5.04 13.34
C ILE A 114 4.71 5.81 13.70
N GLU A 115 5.00 5.96 14.99
CA GLU A 115 6.18 6.63 15.54
C GLU A 115 7.46 5.91 15.09
N THR A 116 7.52 4.59 15.31
CA THR A 116 8.68 3.77 14.89
C THR A 116 8.89 3.84 13.37
N LEU A 117 7.82 3.81 12.58
CA LEU A 117 7.92 3.91 11.13
C LEU A 117 8.42 5.29 10.68
N ASN A 118 7.91 6.37 11.29
CA ASN A 118 8.37 7.74 11.05
C ASN A 118 9.87 7.89 11.38
N GLU A 119 10.32 7.39 12.52
CA GLU A 119 11.72 7.43 12.95
C GLU A 119 12.64 6.68 11.98
N LYS A 120 12.23 5.47 11.56
CA LYS A 120 12.99 4.68 10.58
C LYS A 120 13.09 5.38 9.23
N LEU A 121 11.99 5.95 8.73
CA LEU A 121 11.99 6.69 7.46
C LEU A 121 12.84 7.97 7.56
N ARG A 122 12.72 8.73 8.66
CA ARG A 122 13.54 9.92 8.92
C ARG A 122 15.03 9.59 8.92
N THR A 123 15.41 8.54 9.65
CA THR A 123 16.79 8.06 9.75
C THR A 123 17.32 7.60 8.39
N HIS A 124 16.54 6.78 7.67
CA HIS A 124 16.96 6.20 6.40
C HIS A 124 17.25 7.27 5.32
N PHE A 125 16.39 8.27 5.20
CA PHE A 125 16.55 9.34 4.21
C PHE A 125 17.37 10.52 4.72
N ASN A 126 17.98 10.41 5.90
CA ASN A 126 18.76 11.46 6.54
C ASN A 126 18.03 12.82 6.57
N TYR A 127 16.73 12.81 6.87
CA TYR A 127 15.96 14.04 7.07
C TYR A 127 16.30 14.62 8.44
N THR A 128 17.36 15.43 8.46
CA THR A 128 17.92 16.08 9.65
C THR A 128 17.33 17.46 9.93
N GLU A 129 16.47 17.99 9.04
CA GLU A 129 15.93 19.33 9.21
C GLU A 129 14.88 19.38 10.33
N ALA A 130 15.19 20.17 11.35
CA ALA A 130 14.23 20.63 12.34
C ALA A 130 13.16 21.46 11.62
N GLY A 131 11.97 20.89 11.44
CA GLY A 131 10.85 21.50 10.70
C GLY A 131 10.33 20.70 9.52
N ALA A 132 10.95 19.57 9.15
CA ALA A 132 10.37 18.69 8.14
C ALA A 132 9.05 18.07 8.63
N GLU A 133 7.98 18.28 7.86
CA GLU A 133 6.66 17.68 8.07
C GLU A 133 6.77 16.15 8.18
N PRO A 134 6.05 15.52 9.13
CA PRO A 134 6.07 14.07 9.29
C PRO A 134 5.56 13.37 8.04
N TRP A 135 5.93 12.10 7.87
CA TRP A 135 5.40 11.30 6.78
C TRP A 135 3.89 11.13 6.96
N ARG A 136 3.15 11.23 5.86
CA ARG A 136 1.71 10.97 5.83
C ARG A 136 1.48 9.47 5.93
N ILE A 137 1.43 8.96 7.15
CA ILE A 137 1.27 7.53 7.44
C ILE A 137 -0.11 7.27 8.04
N VAL A 138 -0.82 6.30 7.49
CA VAL A 138 -1.98 5.67 8.10
C VAL A 138 -1.59 4.24 8.48
N ARG A 139 -1.88 3.82 9.70
CA ARG A 139 -1.72 2.43 10.12
C ARG A 139 -3.06 1.73 10.03
N VAL A 140 -3.05 0.52 9.50
CA VAL A 140 -4.22 -0.33 9.29
C VAL A 140 -3.86 -1.72 9.80
N ILE A 141 -4.65 -2.29 10.69
CA ILE A 141 -4.39 -3.65 11.21
C ILE A 141 -5.45 -4.60 10.66
N PRO A 142 -5.24 -5.23 9.48
CA PRO A 142 -6.19 -6.19 8.94
C PRO A 142 -6.05 -7.55 9.64
N ASN A 143 -7.08 -8.39 9.50
CA ASN A 143 -7.07 -9.77 9.98
C ASN A 143 -7.27 -10.78 8.82
N THR A 144 -7.02 -12.06 9.09
CA THR A 144 -7.07 -13.13 8.07
C THR A 144 -8.44 -13.34 7.41
N PRO A 145 -9.61 -13.08 8.04
CA PRO A 145 -10.90 -13.10 7.36
C PRO A 145 -11.02 -12.21 6.11
N ILE A 146 -10.10 -11.25 5.91
CA ILE A 146 -10.05 -10.46 4.66
C ILE A 146 -9.86 -11.33 3.41
N MET A 147 -9.25 -12.52 3.54
CA MET A 147 -9.08 -13.47 2.43
C MET A 147 -10.42 -14.01 1.89
N VAL A 148 -11.49 -13.90 2.67
CA VAL A 148 -12.86 -14.30 2.28
C VAL A 148 -13.80 -13.10 2.23
N GLY A 149 -13.27 -11.87 2.18
CA GLY A 149 -14.06 -10.64 2.11
C GLY A 149 -14.77 -10.25 3.43
N ALA A 150 -14.47 -10.93 4.54
CA ALA A 150 -15.09 -10.68 5.86
C ALA A 150 -14.11 -10.04 6.85
N GLY A 151 -13.13 -9.28 6.33
CA GLY A 151 -12.09 -8.66 7.13
C GLY A 151 -12.62 -7.58 8.07
N ALA A 152 -11.98 -7.43 9.21
CA ALA A 152 -12.11 -6.25 10.07
C ALA A 152 -10.76 -5.54 10.15
N THR A 153 -10.80 -4.22 10.32
CA THR A 153 -9.58 -3.44 10.49
C THR A 153 -9.79 -2.32 11.51
N ALA A 154 -8.71 -1.97 12.22
CA ALA A 154 -8.65 -0.91 13.22
C ALA A 154 -7.48 0.02 12.89
#